data_AF-A0A6V7HL45-F1
#
_entry.id   AF-A0A6V7HL45-F1
#
_cell.length_a   1.000
_cell.length_b   1.000
_cell.length_c   1.000
_cell.angle_alpha   90.00
_cell.angle_beta   90.00
_cell.angle_gamma   90.00
#
_symmetry.space_group_name_H-M   'P 1'
#
loop_
_entity.id
_entity.type
_entity.pdbx_description
1 polymer ?
#
loop_
_entity_poly.entity_id
_entity_poly.type
_entity_poly.pdbx_seq_one_letter_code
_entity_poly.pdbx_strand_id
1 'polypeptide(L)'
;MTDRELLRVLESCVRFGRACLIENIGLELEAGLDPILLRSLFEHGGQWCVKIGENIVPYNSDFRLFLTTRLSNPHYTPEVCVKILLVNFALTATGFEDQMLSLVAIQERPDLEQARNALIILNAEMRRELKEIEDRILYRLSVSEGSAVDDMDLILTLEASKLKSEEIKVKMKEAEITQADIDITRSLYIPVAIRARILFFCLSDLQFIDTMYQYSLEWFVEIFNNSILATEKSG
;
A
#
# COMPACT_ATOMS: atom_id res chain seq x y z
N MET A 1 -15.44 -16.55 17.84
CA MET A 1 -16.73 -16.75 17.15
C MET A 1 -16.89 -18.24 16.92
N THR A 2 -18.11 -18.77 16.99
CA THR A 2 -18.34 -20.15 16.56
C THR A 2 -18.41 -20.20 15.02
N ASP A 3 -17.98 -21.29 14.39
CA ASP A 3 -17.99 -21.48 12.92
C ASP A 3 -19.37 -21.16 12.32
N ARG A 4 -20.44 -21.40 13.08
CA ARG A 4 -21.82 -21.16 12.66
C ARG A 4 -22.18 -19.67 12.58
N GLU A 5 -21.59 -18.83 13.42
CA GLU A 5 -21.77 -17.38 13.36
C GLU A 5 -20.99 -16.76 12.22
N LEU A 6 -19.77 -17.28 11.96
CA LEU A 6 -18.94 -16.88 10.83
C LEU A 6 -19.70 -17.09 9.51
N LEU A 7 -20.23 -18.30 9.29
CA LEU A 7 -20.98 -18.63 8.08
C LEU A 7 -22.21 -17.74 7.89
N ARG A 8 -22.95 -17.42 8.96
CA ARG A 8 -24.10 -16.50 8.88
C ARG A 8 -23.71 -15.09 8.46
N VAL A 9 -22.63 -14.56 9.01
CA VAL A 9 -22.12 -13.23 8.63
C VAL A 9 -21.68 -13.25 7.17
N LEU A 10 -20.99 -14.32 6.75
CA LEU A 10 -20.52 -14.51 5.39
C LEU A 10 -21.66 -14.61 4.38
N GLU A 11 -22.72 -15.38 4.68
CA GLU A 11 -23.94 -15.47 3.87
C GLU A 11 -24.56 -14.07 3.66
N SER A 12 -24.65 -13.27 4.72
CA SER A 12 -25.17 -11.91 4.64
C SER A 12 -24.26 -11.02 3.77
N CYS A 13 -22.94 -11.08 3.95
CA CYS A 13 -22.01 -10.27 3.17
C CYS A 13 -22.06 -10.63 1.68
N VAL A 14 -22.11 -11.92 1.33
CA VAL A 14 -22.23 -12.39 -0.05
C VAL A 14 -23.53 -11.93 -0.69
N ARG A 15 -24.66 -12.03 0.02
CA ARG A 15 -25.98 -11.59 -0.49
C ARG A 15 -26.03 -10.10 -0.77
N PHE A 16 -25.46 -9.28 0.13
CA PHE A 16 -25.55 -7.82 0.04
C PHE A 16 -24.31 -7.16 -0.61
N GLY A 17 -23.33 -7.94 -1.09
CA GLY A 17 -22.12 -7.40 -1.72
C GLY A 17 -21.21 -6.63 -0.77
N ARG A 18 -21.22 -6.95 0.53
CA ARG A 18 -20.38 -6.26 1.53
C ARG A 18 -19.01 -6.91 1.65
N ALA A 19 -17.98 -6.11 1.91
CA ALA A 19 -16.67 -6.64 2.25
C ALA A 19 -16.71 -7.40 3.59
N CYS A 20 -16.04 -8.55 3.65
CA CYS A 20 -15.90 -9.37 4.86
C CYS A 20 -14.41 -9.55 5.17
N LEU A 21 -14.03 -9.33 6.43
CA LEU A 21 -12.68 -9.53 6.94
C LEU A 21 -12.71 -10.66 7.98
N ILE A 22 -11.89 -11.69 7.78
CA ILE A 22 -11.68 -12.77 8.74
C ILE A 22 -10.26 -12.63 9.28
N GLU A 23 -10.15 -12.46 10.60
CA GLU A 23 -8.87 -12.24 11.27
C GLU A 23 -8.32 -13.51 11.93
N ASN A 24 -6.99 -13.54 12.09
CA ASN A 24 -6.26 -14.56 12.83
C ASN A 24 -6.42 -15.98 12.26
N ILE A 25 -6.40 -16.10 10.94
CA ILE A 25 -6.50 -17.40 10.30
C ILE A 25 -5.22 -18.20 10.55
N GLY A 26 -5.39 -19.49 10.87
CA GLY A 26 -4.29 -20.43 11.06
C GLY A 26 -3.65 -20.89 9.74
N LEU A 27 -3.00 -22.04 9.79
CA LEU A 27 -2.42 -22.70 8.61
C LEU A 27 -3.47 -23.44 7.76
N GLU A 28 -4.59 -23.82 8.39
CA GLU A 28 -5.70 -24.50 7.74
C GLU A 28 -6.88 -23.55 7.58
N LEU A 29 -7.50 -23.58 6.40
CA LEU A 29 -8.73 -22.85 6.11
C LEU A 29 -9.93 -23.76 6.37
N GLU A 30 -10.99 -23.21 6.97
CA GLU A 30 -12.23 -23.96 7.17
C GLU A 30 -12.84 -24.39 5.82
N ALA A 31 -13.15 -25.68 5.69
CA ALA A 31 -13.74 -26.24 4.47
C ALA A 31 -15.06 -25.57 4.06
N GLY A 32 -15.78 -24.95 5.00
CA GLY A 32 -16.98 -24.17 4.72
C GLY A 32 -16.74 -22.93 3.84
N LEU A 33 -15.49 -22.46 3.73
CA LEU A 33 -15.10 -21.32 2.91
C LEU A 33 -14.78 -21.72 1.46
N ASP A 34 -14.49 -23.00 1.20
CA ASP A 34 -14.06 -23.48 -0.12
C ASP A 34 -14.97 -23.04 -1.28
N PRO A 35 -16.31 -23.07 -1.18
CA PRO A 35 -17.19 -22.62 -2.27
C PRO A 35 -16.98 -21.15 -2.67
N ILE A 36 -16.57 -20.30 -1.72
CA ILE A 36 -16.30 -18.88 -1.96
C ILE A 36 -14.87 -18.70 -2.47
N LEU A 37 -13.90 -19.38 -1.86
CA LEU A 37 -12.49 -19.28 -2.25
C LEU A 37 -12.27 -19.78 -3.69
N LEU A 38 -12.88 -20.92 -4.04
CA LEU A 38 -12.84 -21.51 -5.38
C LEU A 38 -13.81 -20.85 -6.37
N ARG A 39 -14.63 -19.88 -5.92
CA ARG A 39 -15.70 -19.27 -6.71
C ARG A 39 -16.57 -20.31 -7.41
N SER A 40 -17.04 -21.31 -6.66
CA SER A 40 -17.93 -22.37 -7.15
C SER A 40 -19.36 -21.86 -7.36
N LEU A 41 -19.49 -20.90 -8.28
CA LEU A 41 -20.75 -20.26 -8.62
C LEU A 41 -21.56 -21.15 -9.56
N PHE A 42 -22.87 -21.22 -9.33
CA PHE A 42 -23.80 -21.93 -10.20
C PHE A 42 -25.08 -21.11 -10.40
N GLU A 43 -25.76 -21.34 -11.50
CA GLU A 43 -27.02 -20.68 -11.78
C GLU A 43 -28.17 -21.38 -11.06
N HIS A 44 -28.95 -20.62 -10.28
CA HIS A 44 -30.14 -21.13 -9.61
C HIS A 44 -31.25 -20.08 -9.62
N GLY A 45 -32.34 -20.38 -10.33
CA GLY A 45 -33.47 -19.45 -10.46
C GLY A 45 -33.13 -18.16 -11.24
N GLY A 46 -32.26 -18.24 -12.26
CA GLY A 46 -31.89 -17.12 -13.13
C GLY A 46 -30.90 -16.11 -12.52
N GLN A 47 -30.28 -16.46 -11.39
CA GLN A 47 -29.25 -15.68 -10.73
C GLN A 47 -28.05 -16.56 -10.38
N TRP A 48 -26.86 -15.96 -10.35
CA TRP A 48 -25.67 -16.64 -9.84
C TRP A 48 -25.79 -16.84 -8.33
N CYS A 49 -25.54 -18.06 -7.87
CA CYS A 49 -25.58 -18.44 -6.47
C CYS A 49 -24.31 -19.19 -6.08
N VAL A 50 -24.04 -19.22 -4.78
CA VAL A 50 -22.99 -20.03 -4.16
C VAL A 50 -23.59 -20.80 -2.99
N LYS A 51 -23.13 -22.03 -2.76
CA LYS A 51 -23.54 -22.84 -1.62
C LYS A 51 -22.61 -22.53 -0.44
N ILE A 52 -23.16 -22.06 0.68
CA ILE A 52 -22.41 -21.76 1.90
C ILE A 52 -23.02 -22.62 3.02
N GLY A 53 -22.25 -23.56 3.56
CA GLY A 53 -22.81 -24.60 4.44
C GLY A 53 -23.92 -25.37 3.73
N GLU A 54 -25.14 -25.35 4.27
CA GLU A 54 -26.33 -25.96 3.63
C GLU A 54 -27.20 -24.97 2.86
N ASN A 55 -26.88 -23.67 2.87
CA ASN A 55 -27.71 -22.63 2.29
C ASN A 55 -27.23 -22.26 0.87
N ILE A 56 -28.19 -22.05 -0.03
CA ILE A 56 -27.94 -21.45 -1.35
C ILE A 56 -28.12 -19.94 -1.21
N VAL A 57 -27.08 -19.19 -1.52
CA VAL A 57 -27.06 -17.72 -1.38
C VAL A 57 -26.84 -17.07 -2.74
N PRO A 58 -27.68 -16.08 -3.14
CA PRO A 58 -27.41 -15.24 -4.30
C PRO A 58 -26.04 -14.56 -4.18
N TYR A 59 -25.22 -14.69 -5.21
CA TYR A 59 -23.88 -14.13 -5.24
C TYR A 59 -23.90 -12.71 -5.82
N ASN A 60 -23.41 -11.74 -5.05
CA ASN A 60 -23.24 -10.36 -5.51
C ASN A 60 -21.79 -10.14 -5.99
N SER A 61 -21.61 -9.56 -7.19
CA SER A 61 -20.30 -9.27 -7.79
C SER A 61 -19.45 -8.27 -7.01
N ASP A 62 -20.06 -7.43 -6.17
CA ASP A 62 -19.37 -6.42 -5.36
C ASP A 62 -18.78 -7.01 -4.08
N PHE A 63 -19.14 -8.25 -3.72
CA PHE A 63 -18.59 -8.93 -2.56
C PHE A 63 -17.06 -9.04 -2.62
N ARG A 64 -16.39 -8.81 -1.49
CA ARG A 64 -14.94 -8.97 -1.32
C ARG A 64 -14.66 -9.69 0.00
N LEU A 65 -13.75 -10.65 -0.03
CA LEU A 65 -13.30 -11.38 1.16
C LEU A 65 -11.82 -11.07 1.40
N PHE A 66 -11.50 -10.66 2.62
CA PHE A 66 -10.15 -10.42 3.09
C PHE A 66 -9.85 -11.35 4.26
N LEU A 67 -8.64 -11.91 4.25
CA LEU A 67 -8.17 -12.88 5.22
C LEU A 67 -6.87 -12.33 5.82
N THR A 68 -6.76 -12.30 7.15
CA THR A 68 -5.52 -11.89 7.83
C THR A 68 -5.03 -12.95 8.79
N THR A 69 -3.71 -13.07 8.91
CA THR A 69 -3.05 -13.96 9.86
C THR A 69 -1.98 -13.19 10.61
N ARG A 70 -1.76 -13.56 11.87
CA ARG A 70 -0.67 -13.05 12.73
C ARG A 70 0.56 -13.96 12.72
N LEU A 71 0.48 -15.10 12.02
CA LEU A 71 1.60 -16.02 11.94
C LEU A 71 2.76 -15.36 11.17
N SER A 72 3.94 -15.37 11.77
CA SER A 72 5.16 -14.92 11.10
C SER A 72 5.60 -15.98 10.09
N ASN A 73 5.64 -15.61 8.81
CA ASN A 73 6.03 -16.49 7.69
C ASN A 73 5.35 -17.88 7.71
N PRO A 74 4.01 -17.96 7.59
CA PRO A 74 3.27 -19.22 7.64
C PRO A 74 3.57 -20.09 6.41
N HIS A 75 3.83 -21.37 6.65
CA HIS A 75 3.98 -22.36 5.59
C HIS A 75 2.61 -22.95 5.21
N TYR A 76 1.93 -22.29 4.28
CA TYR A 76 0.68 -22.79 3.71
C TYR A 76 0.92 -23.96 2.76
N THR A 77 0.01 -24.93 2.76
CA THR A 77 0.04 -26.04 1.81
C THR A 77 -0.21 -25.53 0.38
N PRO A 78 0.29 -26.22 -0.66
CA PRO A 78 0.01 -25.86 -2.05
C PRO A 78 -1.48 -25.77 -2.34
N GLU A 79 -2.30 -26.59 -1.68
CA GLU A 79 -3.76 -26.55 -1.80
C GLU A 79 -4.33 -25.18 -1.39
N VAL A 80 -3.89 -24.64 -0.25
CA VAL A 80 -4.31 -23.31 0.21
C VAL A 80 -3.78 -22.23 -0.75
N CYS A 81 -2.52 -22.30 -1.15
CA CYS A 81 -1.89 -21.31 -2.04
C CYS A 81 -2.55 -21.20 -3.43
N VAL A 82 -3.24 -22.24 -3.90
CA VAL A 82 -4.01 -22.18 -5.15
C VAL A 82 -5.38 -21.52 -4.96
N LYS A 83 -5.96 -21.61 -3.75
CA LYS A 83 -7.28 -21.05 -3.42
C LYS A 83 -7.25 -19.56 -3.12
N ILE A 84 -6.12 -19.04 -2.60
CA ILE A 84 -6.01 -17.65 -2.13
C ILE A 84 -4.81 -16.93 -2.73
N LEU A 85 -4.90 -15.59 -2.82
CA LEU A 85 -3.75 -14.74 -3.09
C LEU A 85 -3.07 -14.38 -1.76
N LEU A 86 -1.87 -14.90 -1.53
CA LEU A 86 -1.07 -14.57 -0.35
C LEU A 86 -0.33 -13.24 -0.56
N VAL A 87 -0.54 -12.28 0.34
CA VAL A 87 0.17 -11.00 0.37
C VAL A 87 0.96 -10.92 1.67
N ASN A 88 2.28 -10.72 1.58
CA ASN A 88 3.14 -10.63 2.75
C ASN A 88 3.22 -9.20 3.26
N PHE A 89 2.72 -8.97 4.47
CA PHE A 89 2.81 -7.69 5.20
C PHE A 89 3.86 -7.71 6.31
N ALA A 90 4.72 -8.72 6.36
CA ALA A 90 5.81 -8.77 7.34
C ALA A 90 6.73 -7.56 7.16
N LEU A 91 7.10 -6.97 8.30
CA LEU A 91 8.05 -5.86 8.33
C LEU A 91 9.40 -6.34 7.79
N THR A 92 9.85 -5.75 6.69
CA THR A 92 11.14 -6.07 6.09
C THR A 92 12.24 -5.26 6.75
N ALA A 93 13.46 -5.81 6.80
CA ALA A 93 14.61 -5.13 7.39
C ALA A 93 14.87 -3.77 6.71
N THR A 94 14.78 -3.71 5.38
CA THR A 94 14.92 -2.48 4.60
C THR A 94 13.78 -1.49 4.85
N GLY A 95 12.52 -1.96 4.88
CA GLY A 95 11.37 -1.11 5.14
C GLY A 95 11.41 -0.50 6.54
N PHE A 96 11.86 -1.26 7.54
CA PHE A 96 12.05 -0.75 8.89
C PHE A 96 13.21 0.23 8.99
N GLU A 97 14.32 -0.01 8.27
CA GLU A 97 15.43 0.93 8.18
C GLU A 97 14.99 2.28 7.62
N ASP A 98 14.25 2.29 6.51
CA ASP A 98 13.70 3.51 5.91
C ASP A 98 12.75 4.23 6.88
N GLN A 99 11.94 3.48 7.63
CA GLN A 99 11.06 4.03 8.66
C GLN A 99 11.88 4.69 9.79
N MET A 100 12.91 4.03 10.30
CA MET A 100 13.77 4.59 11.35
C MET A 100 14.53 5.81 10.85
N LEU A 101 15.01 5.79 9.61
CA LEU A 101 15.67 6.94 8.99
C LEU A 101 14.76 8.16 8.94
N SER A 102 13.51 7.96 8.51
CA SER A 102 12.51 9.04 8.48
C SER A 102 12.22 9.57 9.89
N LEU A 103 12.08 8.70 10.90
CA LEU A 103 11.89 9.14 12.29
C LEU A 103 13.05 9.98 12.81
N VAL A 104 14.29 9.55 12.59
CA VAL A 104 15.48 10.31 13.00
C VAL A 104 15.53 11.66 12.28
N ALA A 105 15.28 11.69 10.97
CA ALA A 105 15.26 12.91 10.18
C ALA A 105 14.17 13.89 10.67
N ILE A 106 12.99 13.41 11.05
CA ILE A 106 11.91 14.24 11.62
C ILE A 106 12.36 14.89 12.94
N GLN A 107 13.06 14.15 13.80
CA GLN A 107 13.51 14.67 15.11
C GLN A 107 14.67 15.66 14.98
N GLU A 108 15.64 15.35 14.12
CA GLU A 108 16.87 16.14 13.97
C GLU A 108 16.70 17.34 13.03
N ARG A 109 15.99 17.15 11.91
CA ARG A 109 15.81 18.14 10.83
C ARG A 109 14.37 18.13 10.30
N PRO A 110 13.40 18.59 11.12
CA PRO A 110 11.99 18.65 10.72
C PRO A 110 11.77 19.53 9.48
N ASP A 111 12.60 20.57 9.29
CA ASP A 111 12.62 21.42 8.10
C ASP A 111 12.87 20.62 6.82
N LEU A 112 13.81 19.68 6.87
CA LEU A 112 14.19 18.84 5.73
C LEU A 112 13.07 17.86 5.37
N GLU A 113 12.42 17.24 6.35
CA GLU A 113 11.29 16.33 6.10
C GLU A 113 10.03 17.07 5.63
N GLN A 114 9.77 18.29 6.11
CA GLN A 114 8.71 19.13 5.58
C GLN A 114 8.96 19.49 4.10
N ALA A 115 10.18 19.88 3.76
CA ALA A 115 10.56 20.17 2.37
C ALA A 115 10.41 18.94 1.47
N ARG A 116 10.85 17.77 1.94
CA ARG A 116 10.69 16.49 1.23
C ARG A 116 9.22 16.15 0.98
N ASN A 117 8.37 16.24 2.01
CA ASN A 117 6.95 15.95 1.88
C ASN A 117 6.26 16.90 0.90
N ALA A 118 6.60 18.20 0.94
CA ALA A 118 6.11 19.17 -0.02
C ALA A 118 6.54 18.83 -1.46
N LEU A 119 7.79 18.42 -1.67
CA LEU A 119 8.29 17.98 -2.98
C LEU A 119 7.60 16.72 -3.49
N ILE A 120 7.26 15.76 -2.62
CA ILE A 120 6.53 14.55 -3.00
C ILE A 120 5.13 14.90 -3.53
N ILE A 121 4.40 15.75 -2.81
CA ILE A 121 3.07 16.20 -3.20
C ILE A 121 3.15 16.97 -4.52
N LEU A 122 4.07 17.94 -4.62
CA LEU A 122 4.27 18.74 -5.83
C LEU A 122 4.64 17.86 -7.04
N ASN A 123 5.52 16.87 -6.88
CA ASN A 123 5.87 15.94 -7.96
C ASN A 123 4.68 15.09 -8.40
N ALA A 124 3.84 14.64 -7.46
CA ALA A 124 2.63 13.88 -7.79
C ALA A 124 1.64 14.74 -8.59
N GLU A 125 1.45 16.01 -8.19
CA GLU A 125 0.62 16.98 -8.90
C GLU A 125 1.16 17.28 -10.30
N MET A 126 2.46 17.56 -10.44
CA MET A 126 3.10 17.81 -11.75
C MET A 126 2.98 16.61 -12.70
N ARG A 127 3.19 15.38 -12.19
CA ARG A 127 3.02 14.15 -12.99
C ARG A 127 1.58 13.96 -13.45
N ARG A 128 0.63 14.25 -12.56
CA ARG A 128 -0.80 14.21 -12.89
C ARG A 128 -1.13 15.24 -13.97
N GLU A 129 -0.66 16.47 -13.82
CA GLU A 129 -0.90 17.55 -14.77
C GLU A 129 -0.31 17.26 -16.16
N LEU A 130 0.91 16.70 -16.21
CA LEU A 130 1.49 16.23 -17.49
C LEU A 130 0.62 15.18 -18.16
N LYS A 131 0.13 14.20 -17.40
CA LYS A 131 -0.76 13.16 -17.92
C LYS A 131 -2.07 13.75 -18.43
N GLU A 132 -2.67 14.68 -17.69
CA GLU A 132 -3.90 15.36 -18.12
C GLU A 132 -3.68 16.17 -19.41
N ILE A 133 -2.50 16.80 -19.59
CA ILE A 133 -2.14 17.46 -20.85
C ILE A 133 -2.01 16.46 -21.99
N GLU A 134 -1.34 15.32 -21.77
CA GLU A 134 -1.19 14.25 -22.78
C GLU A 134 -2.55 13.67 -23.19
N ASP A 135 -3.40 13.34 -22.22
CA ASP A 135 -4.75 12.83 -22.44
C ASP A 135 -5.60 13.84 -23.22
N ARG A 136 -5.47 15.14 -22.92
CA ARG A 136 -6.16 16.22 -23.64
C ARG A 136 -5.68 16.33 -25.09
N ILE A 137 -4.38 16.21 -25.34
CA ILE A 137 -3.82 16.22 -26.70
C ILE A 137 -4.38 15.04 -27.50
N LEU A 138 -4.34 13.83 -26.93
CA LEU A 138 -4.86 12.61 -27.57
C LEU A 138 -6.35 12.71 -27.88
N TYR A 139 -7.14 13.24 -26.94
CA TYR A 139 -8.57 13.47 -27.13
C TYR A 139 -8.84 14.47 -28.27
N ARG A 140 -8.11 15.58 -28.32
CA ARG A 140 -8.30 16.60 -29.36
C ARG A 140 -7.90 16.09 -30.75
N LEU A 141 -6.86 15.28 -30.85
CA LEU A 141 -6.45 14.62 -32.10
C LEU A 141 -7.43 13.54 -32.56
N SER A 142 -8.14 12.88 -31.64
CA SER A 142 -9.11 11.84 -32.00
C SER A 142 -10.47 12.40 -32.42
N VAL A 143 -10.85 13.56 -31.89
CA VAL A 143 -12.13 14.23 -32.19
C VAL A 143 -12.04 15.13 -33.43
N SER A 144 -10.86 15.55 -33.87
CA SER A 144 -10.73 16.39 -35.06
C SER A 144 -11.11 15.60 -36.33
N GLU A 145 -12.27 15.90 -36.90
CA GLU A 145 -12.70 15.39 -38.20
C GLU A 145 -12.14 16.29 -39.32
N GLY A 146 -11.28 15.74 -40.18
CA GLY A 146 -10.62 16.47 -41.28
C GLY A 146 -9.10 16.58 -41.14
N SER A 147 -8.46 17.46 -41.91
CA SER A 147 -7.02 17.71 -41.81
C SER A 147 -6.72 18.48 -40.52
N ALA A 148 -5.95 17.88 -39.60
CA ALA A 148 -5.52 18.53 -38.35
C ALA A 148 -4.75 19.86 -38.55
N VAL A 149 -4.28 20.12 -39.77
CA VAL A 149 -3.59 21.36 -40.14
C VAL A 149 -4.55 22.53 -40.37
N ASP A 150 -5.83 22.25 -40.64
CA ASP A 150 -6.84 23.26 -40.93
C ASP A 150 -7.59 23.73 -39.68
N ASP A 151 -7.45 23.02 -38.55
CA ASP A 151 -8.05 23.36 -37.25
C ASP A 151 -7.12 24.30 -36.45
N MET A 152 -7.32 25.60 -36.62
CA MET A 152 -6.56 26.63 -35.90
C MET A 152 -6.73 26.55 -34.38
N ASP A 153 -7.89 26.12 -33.86
CA ASP A 153 -8.14 26.00 -32.42
C ASP A 153 -7.37 24.82 -31.84
N LEU A 154 -7.28 23.71 -32.59
CA LEU A 154 -6.40 22.58 -32.28
C LEU A 154 -4.94 23.01 -32.24
N ILE A 155 -4.45 23.73 -33.26
CA ILE A 155 -3.04 24.18 -33.32
C ILE A 155 -2.69 25.05 -32.11
N LEU A 156 -3.52 26.03 -31.78
CA LEU A 156 -3.30 26.91 -30.62
C LEU A 156 -3.32 26.13 -29.30
N THR A 157 -4.24 25.17 -29.16
CA THR A 157 -4.33 24.32 -27.96
C THR A 157 -3.10 23.41 -27.83
N LEU A 158 -2.59 22.86 -28.94
CA LEU A 158 -1.39 22.03 -28.96
C LEU A 158 -0.15 22.85 -28.60
N GLU A 159 -0.03 24.07 -29.12
CA GLU A 159 1.08 24.96 -28.81
C GLU A 159 1.09 25.37 -27.33
N ALA A 160 -0.06 25.81 -26.78
CA ALA A 160 -0.19 26.12 -25.36
C ALA A 160 0.07 24.91 -24.46
N SER A 161 -0.40 23.72 -24.86
CA SER A 161 -0.15 22.46 -24.13
C SER A 161 1.33 22.09 -24.14
N LYS A 162 2.01 22.24 -25.28
CA LYS A 162 3.44 21.99 -25.42
C LYS A 162 4.28 22.91 -24.54
N LEU A 163 3.98 24.20 -24.54
CA LEU A 163 4.68 25.19 -23.70
C LEU A 163 4.54 24.85 -22.23
N LYS A 164 3.30 24.55 -21.78
CA LYS A 164 3.03 24.18 -20.39
C LYS A 164 3.71 22.87 -19.99
N SER A 165 3.68 21.85 -20.84
CA SER A 165 4.38 20.58 -20.58
C SER A 165 5.89 20.77 -20.48
N GLU A 166 6.49 21.64 -21.29
CA GLU A 166 7.93 21.94 -21.20
C GLU A 166 8.27 22.67 -19.90
N GLU A 167 7.44 23.65 -19.48
CA GLU A 167 7.60 24.31 -18.18
C GLU A 167 7.54 23.32 -17.02
N ILE A 168 6.58 22.38 -17.03
CA ILE A 168 6.46 21.36 -15.98
C ILE A 168 7.68 20.44 -15.99
N LYS A 169 8.19 20.03 -17.16
CA LYS A 169 9.40 19.20 -17.26
C LYS A 169 10.63 19.88 -16.67
N VAL A 170 10.79 21.19 -16.89
CA VAL A 170 11.87 21.97 -16.28
C VAL A 170 11.73 21.97 -14.76
N LYS A 171 10.54 22.27 -14.23
CA LYS A 171 10.27 22.25 -12.77
C LYS A 171 10.47 20.88 -12.14
N MET A 172 10.08 19.80 -12.84
CA MET A 172 10.32 18.43 -12.38
C MET A 172 11.81 18.14 -12.26
N LYS A 173 12.63 18.60 -13.22
CA LYS A 173 14.09 18.42 -13.17
C LYS A 173 14.72 19.20 -12.00
N GLU A 174 14.24 20.41 -11.72
CA GLU A 174 14.68 21.18 -10.54
C GLU A 174 14.28 20.49 -9.22
N ALA A 175 13.07 19.92 -9.17
CA ALA A 175 12.60 19.15 -8.03
C ALA A 175 13.43 17.87 -7.81
N GLU A 176 13.86 17.18 -8.87
CA GLU A 176 14.74 16.01 -8.80
C GLU A 176 16.11 16.36 -8.21
N ILE A 177 16.69 17.50 -8.61
CA ILE A 177 17.97 17.98 -8.04
C ILE A 177 17.79 18.28 -6.56
N THR A 178 16.74 19.01 -6.20
CA THR A 178 16.45 19.36 -4.80
C THR A 178 16.20 18.10 -3.96
N GLN A 179 15.51 17.11 -4.51
CA GLN A 179 15.27 15.81 -3.85
C GLN A 179 16.59 15.07 -3.60
N ALA A 180 17.52 15.09 -4.56
CA ALA A 180 18.84 14.48 -4.39
C ALA A 180 19.64 15.16 -3.27
N ASP A 181 19.61 16.50 -3.18
CA ASP A 181 20.29 17.24 -2.11
C ASP A 181 19.71 16.92 -0.71
N ILE A 182 18.38 16.78 -0.64
CA ILE A 182 17.68 16.31 0.56
C ILE A 182 18.12 14.89 0.92
N ASP A 183 18.20 13.99 -0.05
CA ASP A 183 18.58 12.60 0.17
C ASP A 183 20.06 12.48 0.61
N ILE A 184 20.96 13.32 0.10
CA ILE A 184 22.35 13.42 0.56
C ILE A 184 22.39 13.81 2.04
N THR A 185 21.65 14.85 2.43
CA THR A 185 21.62 15.27 3.83
C THR A 185 20.98 14.20 4.72
N ARG A 186 19.92 13.52 4.25
CA ARG A 186 19.27 12.41 4.96
C ARG A 186 20.21 11.22 5.13
N SER A 187 21.10 10.98 4.16
CA SER A 187 22.03 9.86 4.17
C SER A 187 22.96 9.85 5.40
N LEU A 188 23.22 11.02 5.99
CA LEU A 188 24.01 11.17 7.22
C LEU A 188 23.42 10.39 8.41
N TYR A 189 22.09 10.17 8.41
CA TYR A 189 21.38 9.46 9.46
C TYR A 189 21.18 7.96 9.19
N ILE A 190 21.55 7.45 8.01
CA ILE A 190 21.46 6.02 7.65
C ILE A 190 22.15 5.12 8.68
N PRO A 191 23.36 5.43 9.18
CA PRO A 191 24.01 4.57 10.18
C PRO A 191 23.20 4.40 11.47
N VAL A 192 22.43 5.41 11.87
CA VAL A 192 21.54 5.34 13.05
C VAL A 192 20.37 4.41 12.76
N ALA A 193 19.76 4.52 11.58
CA ALA A 193 18.68 3.65 11.14
C ALA A 193 19.10 2.18 11.05
N ILE A 194 20.30 1.89 10.51
CA ILE A 194 20.86 0.54 10.45
C ILE A 194 21.03 -0.05 11.85
N ARG A 195 21.52 0.75 12.81
CA ARG A 195 21.67 0.30 14.21
C ARG A 195 20.33 0.02 14.87
N ALA A 196 19.35 0.91 14.68
CA ALA A 196 17.98 0.72 15.18
C ALA A 196 17.36 -0.57 14.62
N ARG A 197 17.54 -0.82 13.32
CA ARG A 197 17.14 -2.07 12.66
C ARG A 197 17.75 -3.30 13.31
N ILE A 198 19.08 -3.33 13.47
CA ILE A 198 19.77 -4.46 14.10
C ILE A 198 19.21 -4.71 15.51
N LEU A 199 19.08 -3.66 16.32
CA LEU A 199 18.57 -3.77 17.69
C LEU A 199 17.14 -4.32 17.73
N PHE A 200 16.25 -3.80 16.89
CA PHE A 200 14.86 -4.25 16.85
C PHE A 200 14.72 -5.72 16.46
N PHE A 201 15.43 -6.16 15.42
CA PHE A 201 15.36 -7.56 15.00
C PHE A 201 16.04 -8.51 16.00
N CYS A 202 17.16 -8.11 16.61
CA CYS A 202 17.74 -8.87 17.73
C CYS A 202 16.76 -9.01 18.91
N LEU A 203 16.03 -7.94 19.24
CA LEU A 203 15.02 -7.95 20.30
C LEU A 203 13.80 -8.78 19.92
N SER A 204 13.39 -8.76 18.65
CA SER A 204 12.30 -9.59 18.13
C SER A 204 12.66 -11.08 18.16
N ASP A 205 13.92 -11.43 17.94
CA ASP A 205 14.39 -12.82 17.99
C ASP A 205 14.45 -13.39 19.41
N LEU A 206 14.44 -12.55 20.46
CA LEU A 206 14.43 -13.02 21.86
C LEU A 206 13.18 -13.83 22.20
N GLN A 207 12.08 -13.64 21.48
CA GLN A 207 10.86 -14.43 21.65
C GLN A 207 11.07 -15.94 21.40
N PHE A 208 12.10 -16.31 20.63
CA PHE A 208 12.44 -17.71 20.37
C PHE A 208 13.17 -18.37 21.54
N ILE A 209 13.71 -17.58 22.47
CA ILE A 209 14.31 -18.07 23.71
C ILE A 209 13.23 -18.21 24.77
N ASP A 210 12.44 -17.15 24.98
CA ASP A 210 11.30 -17.16 25.91
C ASP A 210 10.17 -16.28 25.37
N THR A 211 8.95 -16.83 25.36
CA THR A 211 7.72 -16.15 24.94
C THR A 211 7.40 -14.87 25.70
N MET A 212 7.98 -14.67 26.90
CA MET A 212 7.85 -13.42 27.66
C MET A 212 8.58 -12.24 27.02
N TYR A 213 9.59 -12.47 26.16
CA TYR A 213 10.34 -11.43 25.47
C TYR A 213 9.69 -11.00 24.15
N GLN A 214 8.37 -10.81 24.16
CA GLN A 214 7.62 -10.32 23.01
C GLN A 214 7.26 -8.85 23.21
N TYR A 215 7.87 -7.98 22.40
CA TYR A 215 7.65 -6.53 22.45
C TYR A 215 7.00 -6.04 21.16
N SER A 216 6.17 -5.00 21.25
CA SER A 216 5.57 -4.40 20.06
C SER A 216 6.54 -3.43 19.38
N LEU A 217 6.30 -3.21 18.08
CA LEU A 217 6.99 -2.19 17.32
C LEU A 217 6.79 -0.79 17.92
N GLU A 218 5.57 -0.47 18.37
CA GLU A 218 5.29 0.84 18.95
C GLU A 218 6.14 1.09 20.20
N TRP A 219 6.28 0.09 21.07
CA TRP A 219 7.11 0.19 22.26
C TRP A 219 8.58 0.50 21.93
N PHE A 220 9.14 -0.20 20.92
CA PHE A 220 10.51 0.05 20.48
C PHE A 220 10.68 1.48 19.94
N VAL A 221 9.75 1.92 19.09
CA VAL A 221 9.76 3.26 18.48
C VAL A 221 9.65 4.36 19.54
N GLU A 222 8.83 4.15 20.58
CA GLU A 222 8.69 5.09 21.69
C GLU A 222 10.00 5.25 22.46
N ILE A 223 10.66 4.14 22.84
CA ILE A 223 11.96 4.18 23.51
C ILE A 223 13.02 4.84 22.63
N PHE A 224 13.04 4.51 21.34
CA PHE A 224 13.96 5.10 20.38
C PHE A 224 13.81 6.61 20.31
N ASN A 225 12.58 7.13 20.16
CA ASN A 225 12.31 8.56 20.15
C ASN A 225 12.68 9.24 21.46
N ASN A 226 12.32 8.65 22.60
CA ASN A 226 12.68 9.18 23.92
C ASN A 226 14.19 9.24 24.11
N SER A 227 14.94 8.27 23.57
CA SER A 227 16.40 8.24 23.65
C SER A 227 17.04 9.37 22.83
N ILE A 228 16.48 9.69 21.66
CA ILE A 228 16.93 10.85 20.85
C ILE A 228 16.70 12.15 21.63
N LEU A 229 15.50 12.33 22.19
CA LEU A 229 15.14 13.54 22.94
C LEU A 229 15.97 13.74 24.22
N ALA A 230 16.37 12.64 24.88
CA ALA A 230 17.19 12.67 26.08
C ALA A 230 18.69 12.89 25.82
N THR A 231 19.14 12.80 24.56
CA THR A 231 20.54 12.95 24.19
C THR A 231 20.89 14.42 23.96
N GLU A 232 22.04 14.87 24.45
CA GLU A 232 22.56 16.21 24.14
C GLU A 232 22.80 16.33 22.63
N LYS A 233 22.29 17.41 22.02
CA LYS A 233 22.49 17.64 20.59
C LYS A 233 23.97 17.87 20.31
N SER A 234 24.55 17.02 19.47
CA SER A 234 25.89 17.24 18.91
C SER A 234 25.85 18.51 18.06
N GLY A 235 26.40 19.61 18.58
CA GLY A 235 26.52 20.90 17.90
C GLY A 235 27.50 20.87 16.73
#